data_AF-A0A172ZEL0-F1
#
_entry.id   AF-A0A172ZEL0-F1
#
_cell.length_a   1.000
_cell.length_b   1.000
_cell.length_c   1.000
_cell.angle_alpha   90.00
_cell.angle_beta   90.00
_cell.angle_gamma   90.00
#
_symmetry.space_group_name_H-M   'P 1'
#
loop_
_entity.id
_entity.type
_entity.pdbx_description
1 polymer ?
#
loop_
_entity_poly.entity_id
_entity_poly.type
_entity_poly.pdbx_seq_one_letter_code
_entity_poly.pdbx_strand_id
1 'polypeptide(L)'
;MSTDKYETFKYFLDCYIVTTESYIDVLETVQEFQKSEREKITYDLICELVEMKSKNKWEEIQAIIVEHSFRRYNPEKTKLLIEDMLRILN
;
A
#
# COMPACT_ATOMS: atom_id res chain seq x y z
N MET A 1 12.83 3.29 20.47
CA MET A 1 12.54 2.35 19.37
C MET A 1 11.88 3.16 18.30
N SER A 2 12.55 3.39 17.17
CA SER A 2 11.91 4.01 16.02
C SER A 2 10.89 2.99 15.52
N THR A 3 9.62 3.19 15.82
CA THR A 3 8.54 2.43 15.19
C THR A 3 8.66 2.73 13.70
N ASP A 4 9.03 1.73 12.90
CA ASP A 4 9.21 1.95 11.48
C ASP A 4 7.83 2.33 10.92
N LYS A 5 7.73 3.50 10.29
CA LYS A 5 6.43 4.04 9.90
C LYS A 5 5.90 3.19 8.74
N TYR A 6 4.65 2.74 8.85
CA TYR A 6 3.93 1.95 7.84
C TYR A 6 4.53 0.56 7.53
N GLU A 7 4.90 -0.19 8.57
CA GLU A 7 5.48 -1.54 8.46
C GLU A 7 4.60 -2.50 7.64
N THR A 8 3.28 -2.45 7.81
CA THR A 8 2.36 -3.38 7.14
C THR A 8 2.24 -3.07 5.66
N PHE A 9 2.21 -1.79 5.31
CA PHE A 9 2.25 -1.35 3.92
C PHE A 9 3.56 -1.71 3.23
N LYS A 10 4.70 -1.54 3.91
CA LYS A 10 6.00 -1.99 3.39
C LYS A 10 6.01 -3.51 3.15
N TYR A 11 5.53 -4.30 4.12
CA TYR A 11 5.38 -5.74 3.98
C TYR A 11 4.51 -6.13 2.78
N PHE A 12 3.36 -5.46 2.59
CA PHE A 12 2.52 -5.67 1.41
C PHE A 12 3.31 -5.41 0.12
N LEU A 13 4.01 -4.28 0.02
CA LEU A 13 4.79 -3.95 -1.16
C LEU A 13 5.91 -4.99 -1.42
N ASP A 14 6.63 -5.41 -0.39
CA ASP A 14 7.76 -6.34 -0.52
C ASP A 14 7.32 -7.77 -0.88
N CYS A 15 6.20 -8.24 -0.33
CA CYS A 15 5.78 -9.64 -0.45
C CYS A 15 4.80 -9.88 -1.60
N TYR A 16 3.99 -8.87 -1.94
CA TYR A 16 2.89 -9.04 -2.87
C TYR A 16 3.11 -8.30 -4.18
N ILE A 17 3.88 -7.20 -4.21
CA ILE A 17 4.07 -6.43 -5.44
C ILE A 17 5.31 -6.88 -6.20
N VAL A 18 5.10 -7.33 -7.43
CA VAL A 18 6.18 -7.67 -8.37
C VAL A 18 6.44 -6.50 -9.30
N THR A 19 7.71 -6.26 -9.65
CA THR A 19 8.13 -5.11 -10.47
C THR A 19 7.50 -5.06 -11.87
N THR A 20 6.97 -6.18 -12.38
CA THR A 20 6.40 -6.30 -13.73
C THR A 20 4.88 -6.20 -13.80
N GLU A 21 4.17 -6.21 -12.67
CA GLU A 21 2.70 -6.15 -12.64
C GLU A 21 2.13 -4.87 -13.28
N SER A 22 0.96 -4.97 -13.89
CA SER A 22 0.18 -3.80 -14.31
C SER A 22 -0.48 -3.11 -13.11
N TYR A 23 -1.06 -1.92 -13.28
CA TYR A 23 -1.84 -1.29 -12.20
C TYR A 23 -3.08 -2.13 -11.81
N ILE A 24 -3.69 -2.83 -12.77
CA ILE A 24 -4.84 -3.70 -12.52
C ILE A 24 -4.39 -4.89 -11.67
N ASP A 25 -3.26 -5.49 -12.03
CA ASP A 25 -2.69 -6.63 -11.31
C ASP A 25 -2.40 -6.26 -9.85
N VAL A 26 -1.89 -5.04 -9.60
CA VAL A 26 -1.70 -4.52 -8.23
C VAL A 26 -3.01 -4.51 -7.43
N LEU A 27 -4.15 -4.15 -8.03
CA LEU A 27 -5.44 -4.15 -7.34
C LEU A 27 -5.98 -5.57 -7.08
N GLU A 28 -5.74 -6.49 -8.01
CA GLU A 28 -6.06 -7.91 -7.81
C GLU A 28 -5.25 -8.49 -6.65
N THR A 29 -3.96 -8.15 -6.59
CA THR A 29 -3.04 -8.50 -5.51
C THR A 29 -3.51 -7.99 -4.13
N VAL A 30 -4.16 -6.81 -4.06
CA VAL A 30 -4.77 -6.31 -2.81
C VAL A 30 -5.93 -7.21 -2.35
N GLN A 31 -6.73 -7.74 -3.29
CA GLN A 31 -7.81 -8.67 -2.96
C GLN A 31 -7.25 -10.03 -2.49
N GLU A 32 -6.16 -10.49 -3.10
CA GLU A 32 -5.49 -11.72 -2.69
C GLU A 32 -4.88 -11.59 -1.29
N PHE A 33 -4.27 -10.44 -1.00
CA PHE A 33 -3.78 -10.10 0.34
C PHE A 33 -4.90 -10.20 1.38
N GLN A 34 -6.04 -9.55 1.15
CA GLN A 34 -7.17 -9.56 2.07
C GLN A 34 -7.69 -10.97 2.37
N LYS A 35 -7.67 -11.86 1.38
CA LYS A 35 -8.12 -13.26 1.51
C LYS A 35 -7.11 -14.17 2.19
N SER A 36 -5.82 -13.88 2.02
CA SER A 36 -4.73 -14.76 2.45
C SER A 36 -4.20 -14.40 3.85
N GLU A 37 -4.26 -13.13 4.21
CA GLU A 37 -3.72 -12.63 5.46
C GLU A 37 -4.72 -12.67 6.63
N ARG A 38 -4.17 -12.58 7.84
CA ARG A 38 -5.00 -12.54 9.06
C ARG A 38 -5.75 -11.21 9.14
N GLU A 39 -6.96 -11.24 9.67
CA GLU A 39 -7.79 -10.04 9.88
C GLU A 39 -7.03 -8.90 10.58
N LYS A 40 -6.17 -9.22 11.55
CA LYS A 40 -5.33 -8.22 12.23
C LYS A 40 -4.37 -7.51 11.27
N ILE A 41 -3.69 -8.25 10.40
CA ILE A 41 -2.72 -7.69 9.45
C ILE A 41 -3.45 -6.83 8.43
N THR A 42 -4.61 -7.29 7.94
CA THR A 42 -5.48 -6.52 7.07
C THR A 42 -5.96 -5.22 7.74
N TYR A 43 -6.37 -5.29 9.01
CA TYR A 43 -6.78 -4.13 9.80
C TYR A 43 -5.64 -3.13 10.00
N ASP A 44 -4.44 -3.59 10.34
CA ASP A 44 -3.26 -2.75 10.51
C ASP A 44 -2.92 -2.02 9.20
N LEU A 45 -3.01 -2.71 8.04
CA LEU A 45 -2.86 -2.09 6.72
C LEU A 45 -3.92 -1.00 6.47
N ILE A 46 -5.19 -1.26 6.77
CA ILE A 46 -6.27 -0.26 6.62
C ILE A 46 -5.97 0.98 7.47
N CYS A 47 -5.56 0.82 8.72
CA CYS A 47 -5.20 1.92 9.61
C CYS A 47 -4.06 2.77 9.03
N GLU A 48 -2.99 2.12 8.54
CA GLU A 48 -1.86 2.80 7.90
C GLU A 48 -2.29 3.58 6.66
N LEU A 49 -3.13 3.00 5.79
CA LEU A 49 -3.64 3.66 4.58
C LEU A 49 -4.54 4.87 4.92
N VAL A 50 -5.38 4.77 5.96
CA VAL A 50 -6.19 5.91 6.45
C VAL A 50 -5.30 7.03 6.99
N GLU A 51 -4.23 6.68 7.71
CA GLU A 51 -3.26 7.64 8.21
C GLU A 51 -2.52 8.35 7.06
N MET A 52 -2.05 7.59 6.07
CA MET A 52 -1.42 8.13 4.86
C MET A 52 -2.32 9.12 4.14
N LYS A 53 -3.59 8.73 3.92
CA LYS A 53 -4.59 9.58 3.29
C LYS A 53 -4.83 10.88 4.09
N SER A 54 -4.92 10.77 5.41
CA SER A 54 -5.14 11.92 6.30
C SER A 54 -3.95 12.89 6.33
N LYS A 55 -2.71 12.37 6.26
CA LYS A 55 -1.50 13.20 6.30
C LYS A 55 -1.24 13.95 5.00
N ASN A 56 -1.81 13.49 3.87
CA ASN A 56 -1.71 14.15 2.55
C ASN A 56 -0.25 14.41 2.11
N LYS A 57 0.69 13.58 2.56
CA LYS A 57 2.13 13.67 2.27
C LYS A 57 2.53 12.68 1.18
N TRP A 58 2.01 12.88 -0.02
CA TRP A 58 2.12 11.90 -1.12
C TRP A 58 3.54 11.64 -1.59
N GLU A 59 4.44 12.62 -1.46
CA GLU A 59 5.86 12.46 -1.79
C GLU A 59 6.57 11.48 -0.84
N GLU A 60 6.26 11.52 0.47
CA GLU A 60 6.79 10.57 1.44
C GLU A 60 6.29 9.14 1.12
N ILE A 61 5.01 9.01 0.75
CA ILE A 61 4.40 7.70 0.42
C ILE A 61 4.97 7.17 -0.90
N GLN A 62 5.18 8.05 -1.88
CA GLN A 62 5.80 7.70 -3.15
C GLN A 62 7.21 7.15 -2.94
N ALA A 63 8.00 7.75 -2.05
CA ALA A 63 9.33 7.26 -1.74
C ALA A 63 9.31 5.82 -1.22
N ILE A 64 8.36 5.49 -0.33
CA ILE A 64 8.18 4.13 0.20
C ILE A 64 7.79 3.15 -0.92
N ILE A 65 6.84 3.53 -1.79
CA ILE A 65 6.43 2.69 -2.91
C ILE A 65 7.63 2.41 -3.84
N VAL A 66 8.43 3.43 -4.13
CA VAL A 66 9.64 3.28 -4.97
C VAL A 66 10.66 2.38 -4.31
N GLU A 67 10.86 2.51 -2.99
CA GLU A 67 11.83 1.72 -2.23
C GLU A 67 11.47 0.24 -2.18
N HIS A 68 10.19 -0.08 -1.93
CA HIS A 68 9.74 -1.45 -1.66
C HIS A 68 9.16 -2.18 -2.87
N SER A 69 8.65 -1.47 -3.88
CA SER A 69 8.09 -2.10 -5.09
C SER A 69 8.84 -1.74 -6.39
N PHE A 70 9.83 -0.84 -6.31
CA PHE A 70 10.52 -0.25 -7.48
C PHE A 70 9.59 0.48 -8.47
N ARG A 71 8.33 0.73 -8.08
CA ARG A 71 7.35 1.43 -8.93
C ARG A 71 7.39 2.94 -8.68
N ARG A 72 7.46 3.70 -9.77
CA ARG A 72 7.37 5.17 -9.75
C ARG A 72 5.98 5.62 -10.19
N TYR A 73 5.14 5.93 -9.23
CA TYR A 73 3.89 6.64 -9.46
C TYR A 73 4.08 8.15 -9.33
N ASN A 74 3.28 8.95 -10.02
CA ASN A 74 3.19 10.38 -9.72
C ASN A 74 2.28 10.59 -8.49
N PRO A 75 2.25 11.76 -7.85
CA PRO A 75 1.45 11.99 -6.64
C PRO A 75 -0.04 11.66 -6.82
N GLU A 76 -0.61 11.95 -7.99
CA GLU A 76 -2.00 11.64 -8.32
C GLU A 76 -2.26 10.13 -8.35
N LYS A 77 -1.40 9.35 -9.01
CA LYS A 77 -1.47 7.89 -9.03
C LYS A 77 -1.20 7.28 -7.67
N THR A 78 -0.29 7.84 -6.88
CA THR A 78 -0.08 7.40 -5.49
C THR A 78 -1.35 7.57 -4.68
N LYS A 79 -1.99 8.74 -4.77
CA LYS A 79 -3.27 8.99 -4.10
C LYS A 79 -4.35 7.99 -4.56
N LEU A 80 -4.49 7.81 -5.87
CA LEU A 80 -5.47 6.88 -6.45
C LEU A 80 -5.23 5.44 -5.96
N LEU A 81 -3.98 4.99 -5.93
CA LEU A 81 -3.63 3.66 -5.41
C LEU A 81 -4.08 3.49 -3.96
N ILE A 82 -3.76 4.44 -3.08
CA ILE A 82 -4.16 4.36 -1.66
C ILE A 82 -5.69 4.37 -1.53
N GLU A 83 -6.39 5.19 -2.32
CA GLU A 83 -7.85 5.24 -2.32
C GLU A 83 -8.50 3.95 -2.84
N ASP A 84 -7.94 3.35 -3.90
CA ASP A 84 -8.40 2.08 -4.45
C ASP A 84 -8.14 0.92 -3.49
N MET A 85 -6.97 0.87 -2.85
CA MET A 85 -6.65 -0.11 -1.82
C MET A 85 -7.66 -0.02 -0.65
N LEU A 86 -7.93 1.18 -0.15
CA LEU A 86 -8.91 1.40 0.92
C LEU A 86 -10.33 0.96 0.52
N ARG A 87 -10.70 1.11 -0.75
CA ARG A 87 -12.01 0.68 -1.26
C ARG A 87 -12.12 -0.84 -1.36
N ILE A 88 -11.02 -1.53 -1.62
CA ILE A 88 -10.99 -3.00 -1.71
C ILE A 88 -11.00 -3.63 -0.32
N LEU A 89 -10.29 -3.03 0.63
CA LEU A 89 -10.08 -3.58 1.97
C LEU A 89 -11.24 -3.29 2.95
N ASN A 90 -12.11 -2.31 2.66
CA ASN A 90 -13.34 -2.00 3.41
C ASN A 90 -14.58 -2.61 2.74
#